data_AF-A0A7C4RHC3-F1
#
_entry.id   AF-A0A7C4RHC3-F1
#
_cell.length_a   1.000
_cell.length_b   1.000
_cell.length_c   1.000
_cell.angle_alpha   90.00
_cell.angle_beta   90.00
_cell.angle_gamma   90.00
#
_symmetry.space_group_name_H-M   'P 1'
#
loop_
_entity.id
_entity.type
_entity.pdbx_description
1 polymer ?
#
loop_
_entity_poly.entity_id
_entity_poly.type
_entity_poly.pdbx_seq_one_letter_code
_entity_poly.pdbx_strand_id
1 'polypeptide(L)' 'MKDEVYCYKRKIEACLRKIRNSNIDEESKQKILDFYQECIVRGYSKARIIKYLYTLERIARDLG' A
#
# COMPACT_ATOMS: atom_id res chain seq x y z
N MET A 1 -9.56 2.71 20.37
CA MET A 1 -8.29 3.18 20.98
C MET A 1 -7.03 2.96 20.14
N LYS A 2 -6.43 1.75 19.97
CA LYS A 2 -5.15 1.63 19.23
C LYS A 2 -5.21 2.05 17.76
N ASP A 3 -6.32 1.78 17.06
CA ASP A 3 -6.48 2.16 15.65
C ASP A 3 -6.61 3.68 15.44
N GLU A 4 -7.12 4.41 16.43
CA GLU A 4 -7.29 5.87 16.38
C GLU A 4 -5.96 6.59 16.62
N VAL A 5 -5.13 6.09 17.53
CA VAL A 5 -3.80 6.67 17.84
C VAL A 5 -2.87 6.64 16.64
N TYR A 6 -2.88 5.54 15.86
CA TYR A 6 -1.95 5.35 14.76
C TYR A 6 -2.50 5.72 13.37
N CYS A 7 -3.80 6.07 13.30
CA CYS A 7 -4.48 6.50 12.07
C CYS A 7 -4.22 5.56 10.88
N TYR A 8 -4.13 4.25 11.13
CA TYR A 8 -3.66 3.28 10.13
C TYR A 8 -4.52 3.26 8.86
N LYS A 9 -5.84 3.38 9.00
CA LYS A 9 -6.77 3.47 7.86
C LYS A 9 -6.42 4.65 6.95
N ARG A 10 -6.28 5.85 7.53
CA ARG A 10 -5.90 7.07 6.80
C ARG A 10 -4.54 6.93 6.10
N LYS A 11 -3.57 6.27 6.75
CA LYS A 11 -2.24 6.02 6.17
C LYS A 11 -2.30 5.06 4.99
N ILE A 12 -3.07 3.98 5.10
CA ILE A 12 -3.29 3.04 4.00
C ILE A 12 -3.96 3.75 2.82
N GLU A 13 -5.05 4.49 3.07
CA GLU A 13 -5.75 5.27 2.04
C GLU A 13 -4.82 6.27 1.34
N ALA A 14 -3.98 6.98 2.11
CA ALA A 14 -3.00 7.91 1.57
C ALA A 14 -1.95 7.20 0.69
N CYS A 15 -1.43 6.04 1.12
CA CYS A 15 -0.52 5.22 0.32
C CYS A 15 -1.16 4.77 -0.99
N LEU A 16 -2.37 4.22 -0.94
CA LEU A 16 -3.09 3.75 -2.12
C LEU A 16 -3.37 4.90 -3.09
N ARG A 17 -3.76 6.07 -2.58
CA ARG A 17 -3.93 7.27 -3.40
C ARG A 17 -2.62 7.70 -4.06
N LYS A 18 -1.50 7.66 -3.34
CA LYS A 18 -0.17 7.98 -3.88
C LYS A 18 0.22 7.04 -5.02
N ILE A 19 -0.01 5.74 -4.85
CA ILE A 19 0.29 4.72 -5.88
C ILE A 19 -0.56 4.98 -7.13
N ARG A 20 -1.88 5.17 -6.98
CA ARG A 20 -2.80 5.43 -8.10
C ARG A 20 -2.42 6.68 -8.90
N ASN A 21 -1.99 7.73 -8.22
CA ASN A 21 -1.64 9.01 -8.84
C ASN A 21 -0.15 9.12 -9.23
N SER A 22 0.62 8.05 -9.10
CA SER A 22 2.04 8.06 -9.47
C SER A 22 2.24 7.85 -10.98
N ASN A 23 3.45 8.14 -11.47
CA ASN A 23 3.86 7.84 -12.85
C ASN A 23 4.32 6.38 -13.04
N ILE A 24 4.16 5.52 -12.02
CA ILE A 24 4.40 4.07 -12.15
C ILE A 24 3.48 3.52 -13.25
N ASP A 25 3.94 2.53 -14.00
CA ASP A 25 3.14 1.87 -15.03
C ASP A 25 1.88 1.19 -14.43
N GLU A 26 0.84 1.05 -15.25
CA GLU A 26 -0.46 0.53 -14.78
C GLU A 26 -0.41 -0.95 -14.36
N GLU A 27 0.48 -1.75 -14.94
CA GLU A 27 0.62 -3.16 -14.57
C GLU A 27 1.20 -3.29 -13.15
N SER A 28 2.27 -2.54 -12.85
CA SER A 28 2.87 -2.49 -11.52
C SER A 28 1.91 -1.92 -10.48
N LYS A 29 1.16 -0.85 -10.82
CA LYS A 29 0.10 -0.33 -9.95
C LYS A 29 -0.92 -1.41 -9.62
N GLN A 30 -1.41 -2.14 -10.62
CA GLN A 30 -2.41 -3.19 -10.42
C GLN A 30 -1.87 -4.31 -9.52
N LYS A 31 -0.65 -4.80 -9.77
CA LYS A 31 0.00 -5.82 -8.92
C LYS A 31 0.11 -5.40 -7.46
N ILE A 32 0.45 -4.13 -7.19
CA ILE A 32 0.52 -3.60 -5.82
C ILE A 32 -0.88 -3.58 -5.16
N LEU A 33 -1.93 -3.22 -5.91
CA LEU A 33 -3.30 -3.21 -5.42
C LEU A 33 -3.82 -4.63 -5.14
N ASP A 34 -3.51 -5.59 -5.99
CA ASP A 34 -3.89 -7.00 -5.80
C ASP A 34 -3.18 -7.58 -4.57
N PHE A 35 -1.88 -7.30 -4.42
CA PHE A 35 -1.13 -7.70 -3.23
C PHE A 35 -1.69 -7.08 -1.94
N TYR A 36 -2.17 -5.84 -1.99
CA TYR A 36 -2.87 -5.22 -0.85
C TYR A 36 -4.14 -6.01 -0.46
N GLN A 37 -4.97 -6.40 -1.43
CA GLN A 37 -6.17 -7.21 -1.17
C GLN A 37 -5.80 -8.57 -0.55
N GLU A 38 -4.78 -9.23 -1.12
CA GLU A 38 -4.26 -10.47 -0.57
C GLU A 38 -3.80 -10.29 0.88
N CYS A 39 -3.16 -9.18 1.20
CA CYS A 39 -2.72 -8.92 2.56
C CYS A 39 -3.88 -8.82 3.56
N ILE A 40 -5.01 -8.23 3.14
CA ILE A 40 -6.21 -8.16 3.96
C ILE A 40 -6.79 -9.56 4.17
N VAL A 41 -6.95 -10.34 3.10
CA VAL A 41 -7.51 -11.70 3.15
C VAL A 41 -6.68 -12.61 4.05
N ARG A 42 -5.35 -12.50 4.00
CA ARG A 42 -4.42 -13.24 4.85
C ARG A 42 -4.35 -12.72 6.30
N GLY A 43 -5.08 -11.65 6.63
CA GLY A 43 -5.14 -11.11 7.99
C GLY A 43 -3.87 -10.42 8.47
N TYR A 44 -3.06 -9.86 7.56
CA TYR A 44 -1.88 -9.12 7.98
C TYR A 44 -2.23 -7.85 8.77
N SER A 45 -1.39 -7.52 9.75
CA SER A 45 -1.57 -6.28 10.52
C SER A 45 -1.46 -5.04 9.62
N LYS A 46 -2.25 -4.01 9.93
CA LYS A 46 -2.24 -2.74 9.19
C LYS A 46 -0.86 -2.10 9.11
N ALA A 47 -0.08 -2.18 10.19
CA ALA A 47 1.30 -1.68 10.21
C ALA A 47 2.19 -2.40 9.18
N ARG A 48 2.04 -3.72 9.04
CA ARG A 48 2.78 -4.51 8.06
C ARG A 48 2.33 -4.19 6.63
N ILE A 49 1.02 -4.06 6.41
CA ILE A 49 0.47 -3.65 5.13
C ILE A 49 1.02 -2.30 4.69
N ILE A 50 1.03 -1.30 5.59
CA ILE A 50 1.61 0.02 5.31
C ILE A 50 3.09 -0.09 4.94
N LYS A 51 3.88 -0.85 5.71
CA LYS A 51 5.30 -1.08 5.40
C LYS A 51 5.46 -1.63 3.99
N TYR A 52 4.71 -2.67 3.64
CA TYR A 52 4.80 -3.29 2.31
C TYR A 52 4.37 -2.35 1.18
N LEU A 53 3.27 -1.62 1.35
CA LEU A 53 2.82 -0.64 0.35
C LEU A 53 3.89 0.43 0.09
N TYR A 54 4.52 0.97 1.14
CA TYR A 54 5.63 1.92 0.98
C TYR A 54 6.84 1.31 0.27
N THR A 55 7.20 0.08 0.62
CA THR A 55 8.35 -0.61 0.00
C THR A 55 8.10 -0.87 -1.49
N LEU A 56 6.93 -1.43 -1.84
CA LEU A 56 6.60 -1.74 -3.22
C LEU A 56 6.45 -0.49 -4.09
N GLU A 57 5.85 0.57 -3.56
CA GLU A 57 5.74 1.86 -4.26
C GLU A 57 7.12 2.46 -4.58
N ARG A 58 8.10 2.32 -3.68
CA ARG A 58 9.48 2.76 -3.95
C ARG A 58 10.15 1.88 -5.00
N ILE A 59 10.07 0.56 -4.86
CA ILE A 59 10.68 -0.38 -5.82
C ILE A 59 10.13 -0.14 -7.22
N ALA A 60 8.81 0.00 -7.36
CA ALA A 60 8.17 0.22 -8.66
C ALA A 60 8.51 1.59 -9.27
N ARG A 61 8.83 2.60 -8.45
CA ARG A 61 9.32 3.90 -8.92
C ARG A 61 10.78 3.85 -9.37
N ASP A 62 11.61 3.05 -8.69
CA ASP A 62 13.04 2.97 -8.95
C ASP A 62 13.36 2.04 -10.14
N LEU A 63 12.49 1.06 -10.44
CA LEU A 63 12.67 0.05 -11.49
C LEU A 63 11.76 0.23 -12.72
N GLY A 64 10.73 1.05 -12.64
CA GLY A 64 9.82 1.41 -13.75
C GLY A 64 10.15 2.78 -14.32
#